data_AF-A0A925IS10-F1
#
_entry.id   AF-A0A925IS10-F1
#
_cell.length_a   1.000
_cell.length_b   1.000
_cell.length_c   1.000
_cell.angle_alpha   90.00
_cell.angle_beta   90.00
_cell.angle_gamma   90.00
#
_symmetry.space_group_name_H-M   'P 1'
#
loop_
_entity.id
_entity.type
_entity.pdbx_description
1 polymer ?
#
loop_
_entity_poly.entity_id
_entity_poly.type
_entity_poly.pdbx_seq_one_letter_code
_entity_poly.pdbx_strand_id
1 'polypeptide(L)'
;MESTLSNATLLMFIGMITVFFILFIVVSGTNVLIRLVNKVELNSQEVPFAKFETDSIQPDIIAAIHASVDVITKGKGKVDNIEHL
;
A
#
# COMPACT_ATOMS: atom_id res chain seq x y z
N MET A 1 -4.25 51.64 17.88
CA MET A 1 -3.41 50.59 18.51
C MET A 1 -4.23 49.33 18.86
N GLU A 2 -5.54 49.43 19.08
CA GLU A 2 -6.40 48.26 19.36
C GLU A 2 -6.67 47.39 18.11
N SER A 3 -6.79 48.02 16.94
CA SER A 3 -6.98 47.36 15.64
C SER A 3 -5.85 46.42 15.22
N THR A 4 -4.60 46.68 15.63
CA THR A 4 -3.45 45.84 15.25
C THR A 4 -3.40 44.55 16.04
N LEU A 5 -3.81 44.56 17.31
CA LEU A 5 -3.83 43.37 18.15
C LEU A 5 -4.93 42.38 17.74
N SER A 6 -6.11 42.92 17.41
CA SER A 6 -7.22 42.12 16.87
C SER A 6 -6.83 41.46 15.54
N ASN A 7 -6.25 42.23 14.61
CA ASN A 7 -5.77 41.70 13.33
C ASN A 7 -4.66 40.65 13.51
N ALA A 8 -3.70 40.88 14.39
CA ALA A 8 -2.62 39.91 14.66
C ALA A 8 -3.16 38.59 15.23
N THR A 9 -4.13 38.65 16.13
CA THR A 9 -4.76 37.46 16.73
C THR A 9 -5.55 36.67 15.69
N LEU A 10 -6.26 37.35 14.78
CA LEU A 10 -6.97 36.74 13.67
C LEU A 10 -6.00 36.05 12.70
N LEU A 11 -4.89 36.70 12.34
CA LEU A 11 -3.85 36.11 11.50
C LEU A 11 -3.17 34.88 12.15
N MET A 12 -2.95 34.89 13.46
CA MET A 12 -2.41 33.73 14.15
C MET A 12 -3.39 32.54 14.08
N PHE A 13 -4.67 32.81 14.33
CA PHE A 13 -5.71 31.79 14.31
C PHE A 13 -5.90 31.20 12.91
N ILE A 14 -5.93 32.03 11.87
CA ILE A 14 -6.06 31.55 10.49
C ILE A 14 -4.84 30.72 10.07
N GLY A 15 -3.63 31.13 10.49
CA GLY A 15 -2.41 30.38 10.24
C GLY A 15 -2.46 28.98 10.85
N MET A 16 -2.88 28.88 12.11
CA MET A 16 -3.01 27.57 12.78
C MET A 16 -4.07 26.69 12.14
N ILE A 17 -5.24 27.24 11.80
CA ILE A 17 -6.33 26.49 11.18
C ILE A 17 -5.91 25.95 9.80
N THR A 18 -5.35 26.81 8.94
CA THR A 18 -4.97 26.41 7.58
C THR A 18 -3.91 25.32 7.57
N VAL A 19 -2.91 25.41 8.46
CA VAL A 19 -1.89 24.36 8.62
C VAL A 19 -2.54 23.05 9.08
N PHE A 20 -3.45 23.10 10.07
CA PHE A 20 -4.15 21.90 10.54
C PHE A 20 -4.95 21.23 9.42
N PHE A 21 -5.67 22.01 8.61
CA PHE A 21 -6.44 21.52 7.48
C PHE A 21 -5.58 20.86 6.42
N ILE A 22 -4.47 21.48 6.02
CA ILE A 22 -3.56 20.93 5.01
C ILE A 22 -2.99 19.59 5.50
N LEU A 23 -2.51 19.53 6.75
CA LEU A 23 -1.99 18.29 7.32
C LEU A 23 -3.04 17.19 7.36
N PHE A 24 -4.27 17.51 7.75
CA PHE A 24 -5.37 16.56 7.77
C PHE A 24 -5.66 15.98 6.38
N ILE A 25 -5.72 16.85 5.35
CA ILE A 25 -5.95 16.43 3.96
C ILE A 25 -4.80 15.57 3.45
N VAL A 26 -3.54 15.96 3.69
CA VAL A 26 -2.37 15.19 3.23
C VAL A 26 -2.36 13.81 3.86
N VAL A 27 -2.51 13.70 5.18
CA VAL A 27 -2.48 12.40 5.87
C VAL A 27 -3.64 11.50 5.45
N SER A 28 -4.86 12.06 5.36
CA SER A 28 -6.04 11.30 4.95
C SER A 28 -5.92 10.87 3.47
N GLY A 29 -5.54 11.79 2.60
CA GLY A 29 -5.34 11.56 1.16
C GLY A 29 -4.26 10.51 0.89
N THR A 30 -3.12 10.56 1.59
CA THR A 30 -2.06 9.55 1.48
C THR A 30 -2.55 8.17 1.91
N ASN A 31 -3.30 8.06 3.02
CA ASN A 31 -3.84 6.78 3.47
C ASN A 31 -4.85 6.19 2.47
N VAL A 32 -5.72 7.02 1.90
CA VAL A 32 -6.68 6.59 0.88
C VAL A 32 -5.96 6.14 -0.39
N LEU A 33 -4.96 6.89 -0.85
CA LEU A 33 -4.19 6.55 -2.04
C LEU A 33 -3.44 5.22 -1.89
N ILE A 34 -2.80 4.99 -0.73
CA ILE A 34 -2.15 3.72 -0.41
C ILE A 34 -3.17 2.56 -0.45
N ARG A 35 -4.36 2.75 0.13
CA ARG A 35 -5.41 1.72 0.11
C ARG A 35 -5.90 1.44 -1.30
N LEU A 36 -6.06 2.46 -2.14
CA LEU A 36 -6.50 2.26 -3.52
C LEU A 36 -5.48 1.47 -4.33
N VAL A 37 -4.21 1.84 -4.27
CA VAL A 37 -3.14 1.10 -4.97
C VAL A 37 -3.05 -0.34 -4.46
N ASN A 38 -3.04 -0.54 -3.14
CA ASN A 38 -2.98 -1.88 -2.55
C ASN A 38 -4.22 -2.73 -2.87
N LYS A 39 -5.40 -2.12 -3.00
CA LYS A 39 -6.64 -2.81 -3.37
C LYS A 39 -6.68 -3.17 -4.87
N VAL A 40 -6.06 -2.37 -5.74
CA VAL A 40 -5.96 -2.67 -7.18
C VAL A 40 -5.11 -3.92 -7.41
N GLU A 41 -4.02 -4.10 -6.66
CA GLU A 41 -3.19 -5.30 -6.78
C GLU A 41 -3.87 -6.54 -6.15
N LEU A 42 -4.59 -6.39 -5.04
CA LEU A 42 -5.36 -7.48 -4.42
C LEU A 42 -6.61 -7.93 -5.20
N ASN A 43 -7.14 -7.10 -6.11
CA ASN A 43 -8.22 -7.50 -7.02
C ASN A 43 -7.72 -8.16 -8.31
N SER A 44 -6.40 -8.25 -8.52
CA SER A 44 -5.82 -8.90 -9.69
C SER A 44 -5.66 -10.42 -9.55
N GLN A 45 -6.17 -11.01 -8.46
CA GLN A 45 -6.17 -12.46 -8.24
C GLN A 45 -7.58 -13.02 -8.10
N GLU A 46 -8.42 -12.81 -9.11
CA GLU A 46 -9.42 -13.80 -9.54
C GLU A 46 -9.48 -13.83 -11.07
N VAL A 47 -8.33 -13.80 -11.75
CA VAL A 47 -8.28 -14.39 -13.08
C VAL A 47 -8.06 -15.88 -12.83
N PRO A 48 -9.02 -16.77 -13.16
CA PRO A 48 -8.70 -18.18 -13.24
C PRO A 48 -7.73 -18.30 -14.42
N PHE A 49 -6.44 -18.09 -14.16
CA PHE A 49 -5.41 -18.38 -15.14
C PHE A 49 -5.59 -19.86 -15.46
N ALA A 50 -6.03 -20.10 -16.70
CA ALA A 50 -6.11 -21.42 -17.27
C ALA A 50 -4.80 -22.13 -16.91
N LYS A 51 -4.91 -23.32 -16.31
CA LYS A 51 -3.76 -24.17 -16.05
C LYS A 51 -3.02 -24.37 -17.36
N PHE A 52 -2.00 -23.55 -17.61
CA PHE A 52 -1.00 -23.87 -18.60
C PHE A 52 -0.26 -25.06 -18.00
N GLU A 53 -0.24 -26.16 -18.75
CA GLU A 53 0.49 -27.37 -18.38
C GLU A 53 1.95 -26.98 -18.17
N THR A 54 2.32 -26.84 -16.89
CA THR A 54 3.70 -26.67 -16.46
C THR A 54 4.48 -27.87 -16.97
N ASP A 55 5.41 -27.64 -17.90
CA ASP A 55 6.53 -28.53 -18.12
C ASP A 55 7.07 -28.94 -16.75
N SER A 56 7.03 -30.24 -16.48
CA SER A 56 6.97 -30.83 -15.14
C SER A 56 8.12 -30.39 -14.21
N ILE A 57 7.94 -29.26 -13.51
CA ILE A 57 8.82 -28.86 -12.41
C ILE A 57 8.62 -29.88 -11.28
N GLN A 58 9.72 -30.47 -10.80
CA GLN A 58 9.65 -31.48 -9.76
C GLN A 58 8.98 -30.91 -8.49
N PRO A 59 8.04 -31.65 -7.86
CA PRO A 59 7.31 -31.18 -6.68
C PRO A 59 8.20 -30.74 -5.52
N ASP A 60 9.38 -31.34 -5.40
CA ASP A 60 10.38 -31.01 -4.37
C ASP A 60 10.94 -29.59 -4.52
N ILE A 61 11.17 -29.15 -5.77
CA ILE A 61 11.66 -27.80 -6.07
C ILE A 61 10.59 -26.76 -5.71
N ILE A 62 9.32 -27.05 -6.03
CA ILE A 62 8.19 -26.17 -5.71
C ILE A 62 8.06 -26.04 -4.18
N ALA A 63 8.13 -27.15 -3.44
CA ALA A 63 8.06 -27.14 -1.98
C ALA A 63 9.22 -26.35 -1.35
N ALA A 64 10.44 -26.53 -1.85
CA ALA A 64 11.61 -25.80 -1.37
C ALA A 64 11.49 -24.28 -1.61
N ILE A 65 10.96 -23.87 -2.77
CA ILE A 65 10.70 -22.46 -3.07
C ILE A 65 9.66 -21.88 -2.10
N HIS A 66 8.52 -22.57 -1.93
CA HIS A 66 7.48 -22.13 -1.00
C HIS A 66 8.00 -22.03 0.44
N ALA A 67 8.76 -23.02 0.92
CA ALA A 67 9.36 -22.99 2.26
C ALA A 67 10.36 -21.84 2.42
N SER A 68 11.19 -21.58 1.40
CA SER A 68 12.14 -20.47 1.43
C SER A 68 11.43 -19.12 1.47
N VAL A 69 10.37 -18.96 0.68
CA VAL A 69 9.54 -17.74 0.65
C VAL A 69 8.80 -17.55 1.97
N ASP A 70 8.28 -18.61 2.57
CA ASP A 70 7.61 -18.58 3.87
C ASP A 70 8.57 -18.13 4.99
N VAL A 71 9.79 -18.70 5.03
CA VAL A 71 10.83 -18.33 5.99
C VAL A 71 11.28 -16.87 5.83
N ILE A 72 11.51 -16.40 4.59
CA ILE A 72 11.98 -15.03 4.32
C ILE A 72 10.89 -14.01 4.61
N THR A 73 9.65 -14.32 4.25
CA THR A 73 8.52 -13.38 4.35
C THR A 73 7.77 -13.49 5.68
N LYS A 74 8.18 -14.41 6.58
CA LYS A 74 7.51 -14.71 7.85
C LYS A 74 6.02 -15.04 7.64
N GLY A 75 5.71 -15.82 6.60
CA GLY A 75 4.35 -16.22 6.24
C GLY A 75 3.47 -15.16 5.61
N LYS A 76 4.04 -14.03 5.13
CA LYS A 76 3.27 -12.98 4.45
C LYS A 76 3.30 -13.06 2.93
N GLY A 77 4.31 -13.70 2.35
CA GLY A 77 4.48 -13.83 0.90
C GLY A 77 3.83 -15.12 0.37
N LYS A 78 3.24 -15.03 -0.81
CA LYS A 78 2.64 -16.16 -1.53
C LYS A 78 3.30 -16.25 -2.90
N VAL A 79 3.70 -17.46 -3.30
CA VAL A 79 4.20 -17.73 -4.66
C VAL A 79 3.00 -17.91 -5.56
N ASP A 80 2.93 -17.11 -6.62
CA ASP A 80 1.75 -17.05 -7.50
C ASP A 80 1.96 -17.79 -8.82
N ASN A 81 3.16 -17.72 -9.40
CA ASN A 81 3.52 -18.44 -10.61
C ASN A 81 5.02 -18.81 -10.57
N ILE A 82 5.37 -19.97 -11.10
CA ILE A 82 6.74 -20.46 -11.25
C ILE A 82 6.93 -20.81 -12.72
N GLU A 83 7.74 -20.01 -13.41
CA GLU A 83 8.07 -20.20 -14.82
C GLU A 83 9.54 -20.59 -14.95
N HIS A 84 9.84 -21.46 -15.91
CA HIS A 84 11.20 -21.77 -16.30
C HIS A 84 11.65 -20.77 -17.38
N LEU A 85 12.87 -20.24 -17.26
CA LEU A 85 13.47 -19.34 -18.26
C LEU A 85 14.01 -20.11 -19.47
#